data_AF-A0A6C0I083-F1
#
_entry.id   AF-A0A6C0I083-F1
#
_cell.length_a   1.000
_cell.length_b   1.000
_cell.length_c   1.000
_cell.angle_alpha   90.00
_cell.angle_beta   90.00
_cell.angle_gamma   90.00
#
_symmetry.space_group_name_H-M   'P 1'
#
loop_
_entity.id
_entity.type
_entity.pdbx_description
1 polymer ?
#
loop_
_entity_poly.entity_id
_entity_poly.type
_entity_poly.pdbx_seq_one_letter_code
_entity_poly.pdbx_strand_id
1 'polypeptide(L)'
;MFSLDAKIITIRIYYKLNNFRLVEEFTKISKSTICRWVNSKNNVKIENDKNPNKQNIIKVIKEVLIYNPLFTIKEIQKFLNFEYSYDLIRNVMKNELNMTFKKTKWQQYTNLEKLKDLQNF
;
A
#
# COMPACT_ATOMS: atom_id res chain seq x y z
N MET A 1 23.63 1.19 25.04
CA MET A 1 23.17 0.79 23.69
C MET A 1 21.69 0.44 23.79
N PHE A 2 20.81 0.98 22.95
CA PHE A 2 19.36 0.72 23.04
C PHE A 2 19.00 -0.65 22.46
N SER A 3 17.92 -1.27 22.95
CA SER A 3 17.40 -2.52 22.40
C SER A 3 16.79 -2.31 21.00
N LEU A 4 16.72 -3.39 20.22
CA LEU A 4 16.08 -3.37 18.91
C LEU A 4 14.60 -3.00 19.01
N ASP A 5 13.90 -3.51 20.04
CA ASP A 5 12.49 -3.23 20.28
C ASP A 5 12.25 -1.75 20.58
N ALA A 6 13.09 -1.14 21.42
CA ALA A 6 13.02 0.29 21.72
C ALA A 6 13.21 1.13 20.46
N LYS A 7 14.14 0.73 19.58
CA LYS A 7 14.35 1.37 18.28
C LYS A 7 13.11 1.26 17.38
N ILE A 8 12.52 0.07 17.25
CA ILE A 8 11.33 -0.15 16.42
C ILE A 8 10.14 0.68 16.91
N ILE A 9 9.87 0.65 18.22
CA ILE A 9 8.77 1.40 18.84
C ILE A 9 8.97 2.91 18.61
N THR A 10 10.18 3.42 18.82
CA THR A 10 10.50 4.85 18.64
C THR A 10 10.28 5.30 17.20
N ILE A 11 10.72 4.51 16.22
CA ILE A 11 10.49 4.80 14.80
C ILE A 11 8.98 4.77 14.47
N ARG A 12 8.21 3.80 15.02
CA ARG A 12 6.75 3.75 14.83
C ARG A 12 6.05 4.97 15.41
N ILE A 13 6.43 5.42 16.61
CA ILE A 13 5.88 6.63 17.24
C ILE A 13 6.23 7.86 16.40
N TYR A 14 7.47 7.96 15.90
CA TYR A 14 7.87 9.05 15.01
C TYR A 14 7.01 9.10 13.75
N TYR A 15 6.76 8.00 13.06
CA TYR A 15 5.92 8.01 11.87
C TYR A 15 4.45 8.36 12.13
N LYS A 16 3.96 8.18 13.37
CA LYS A 16 2.61 8.63 13.77
C LYS A 16 2.55 10.12 14.10
N LEU A 17 3.54 10.64 14.83
CA LEU A 17 3.53 12.01 15.34
C LEU A 17 4.22 13.01 14.40
N ASN A 18 5.13 12.54 13.55
CA ASN A 18 5.98 13.31 12.64
C ASN A 18 6.72 14.49 13.33
N ASN A 19 7.06 14.35 14.62
CA ASN A 19 7.69 15.40 15.41
C ASN A 19 8.74 14.81 16.37
N PHE A 20 10.01 15.13 16.14
CA PHE A 20 11.13 14.60 16.92
C PHE A 20 11.11 15.00 18.39
N ARG A 21 10.70 16.23 18.73
CA ARG A 21 10.69 16.71 20.14
C ARG A 21 9.66 15.95 20.96
N LEU A 22 8.46 15.77 20.41
CA LEU A 22 7.42 14.99 21.08
C LEU A 22 7.86 13.53 21.26
N VAL A 23 8.47 12.93 20.23
CA VAL A 23 8.97 11.54 20.33
C VAL A 23 10.05 11.42 21.41
N GLU A 24 10.95 12.39 21.52
CA GLU A 24 11.98 12.46 22.56
C GLU A 24 11.36 12.56 23.97
N GLU A 25 10.31 13.37 24.14
CA GLU A 25 9.57 13.47 25.40
C GLU A 25 8.91 12.15 25.82
N PHE A 26 8.31 11.43 24.87
CA PHE A 26 7.63 10.15 25.11
C PHE A 26 8.60 8.99 25.34
N THR A 27 9.64 8.88 24.51
CA THR A 27 10.54 7.72 24.51
C THR A 27 11.77 7.90 25.40
N LYS A 28 12.04 9.14 25.83
CA LYS A 28 13.28 9.54 26.53
C LYS A 28 14.55 9.25 25.73
N ILE A 29 14.44 9.16 24.40
CA ILE A 29 15.56 8.94 23.50
C ILE A 29 15.92 10.26 22.83
N SER A 30 17.21 10.59 22.83
CA SER A 30 17.65 11.88 22.30
C SER A 30 17.23 12.08 20.84
N LYS A 31 16.85 13.31 20.49
CA LYS A 31 16.54 13.70 19.10
C LYS A 31 17.62 13.26 18.12
N SER A 32 18.90 13.36 18.50
CA SER A 32 20.04 12.97 17.66
C SER A 32 20.05 11.47 17.33
N THR A 33 19.59 10.64 18.27
CA THR A 33 19.48 9.19 18.12
C THR A 33 18.29 8.85 17.24
N ILE A 34 17.13 9.47 17.50
CA ILE A 34 15.91 9.28 16.70
C ILE A 34 16.18 9.67 15.24
N CYS A 35 16.80 10.81 15.00
CA CYS A 35 17.15 11.27 13.65
C CYS A 35 18.04 10.26 12.91
N ARG A 36 19.07 9.71 13.58
CA ARG A 36 19.89 8.63 13.01
C ARG A 36 19.08 7.37 12.72
N TRP A 37 18.14 7.00 13.58
CA TRP A 37 17.25 5.85 13.39
C TRP A 37 16.13 6.04 12.39
N VAL A 38 15.78 7.27 12.04
CA VAL A 38 14.82 7.53 10.96
C VAL A 38 15.57 7.59 9.61
N ASN A 39 16.75 8.19 9.59
CA ASN A 39 17.49 8.47 8.35
C ASN A 39 18.46 7.37 7.91
N SER A 40 18.74 6.35 8.73
CA SER A 40 19.61 5.25 8.31
C SER A 40 18.92 4.37 7.26
N LYS A 41 19.60 4.16 6.12
CA LYS A 41 19.15 3.32 5.00
C LYS A 41 18.98 1.83 5.36
N ASN A 42 19.56 1.40 6.49
CA ASN A 42 19.54 0.03 7.00
C ASN A 42 18.49 -0.18 8.08
N ASN A 43 17.65 0.81 8.39
CA ASN A 43 16.68 0.62 9.46
C ASN A 43 15.63 -0.36 9.03
N VAL A 44 15.53 -1.42 9.85
CA VAL A 44 14.47 -2.42 9.98
C VAL A 44 13.42 -2.16 8.92
N LYS A 45 13.31 -3.07 7.93
CA LYS A 45 12.03 -3.29 7.28
C LYS A 45 11.07 -3.53 8.43
N ILE A 46 10.46 -2.45 8.94
CA ILE A 46 9.26 -2.51 9.73
C ILE A 46 8.34 -3.01 8.64
N GLU A 47 8.32 -4.34 8.46
CA GLU A 47 7.23 -5.02 7.83
C GLU A 47 6.05 -4.34 8.49
N ASN A 48 5.36 -3.53 7.69
CA ASN A 48 4.20 -2.82 8.14
C ASN A 48 3.30 -3.92 8.66
N ASP A 49 3.35 -4.13 9.98
CA ASP A 49 2.58 -5.10 10.73
C ASP A 49 1.20 -4.94 10.16
N LYS A 50 0.80 -5.99 9.42
CA LYS A 50 -0.41 -6.11 8.62
C LYS A 50 -1.37 -5.00 9.00
N ASN A 51 -1.29 -3.86 8.30
CA ASN A 51 -2.15 -2.73 8.60
C ASN A 51 -3.56 -3.32 8.59
N PRO A 52 -4.31 -3.33 9.71
CA PRO A 52 -5.59 -4.04 9.76
C PRO A 52 -6.53 -3.52 8.66
N ASN A 53 -6.29 -2.30 8.19
CA ASN A 53 -6.96 -1.70 7.05
C ASN A 53 -6.52 -2.24 5.68
N LYS A 54 -5.26 -2.68 5.51
CA LYS A 54 -4.74 -3.17 4.22
C LYS A 54 -5.46 -4.45 3.77
N GLN A 55 -5.77 -5.36 4.68
CA GLN A 55 -6.54 -6.57 4.34
C GLN A 55 -7.97 -6.23 3.90
N ASN A 56 -8.60 -5.25 4.55
CA ASN A 56 -9.91 -4.75 4.14
C ASN A 56 -9.86 -4.10 2.76
N ILE A 57 -8.86 -3.25 2.49
CA ILE A 57 -8.65 -2.62 1.18
C ILE A 57 -8.47 -3.69 0.09
N ILE A 58 -7.66 -4.72 0.36
CA ILE A 58 -7.47 -5.84 -0.58
C ILE A 58 -8.79 -6.55 -0.86
N LYS A 59 -9.57 -6.84 0.20
CA LYS A 59 -10.86 -7.53 0.07
C LYS A 59 -11.84 -6.71 -0.77
N VAL A 60 -11.99 -5.43 -0.48
CA VAL A 60 -12.88 -4.51 -1.19
C VAL A 60 -12.46 -4.39 -2.67
N ILE A 61 -11.18 -4.20 -2.96
CA ILE A 61 -10.70 -4.15 -4.36
C ILE A 61 -10.96 -5.47 -5.10
N LYS A 62 -10.80 -6.63 -4.43
CA LYS A 62 -11.14 -7.93 -5.02
C LYS A 62 -12.62 -8.05 -5.34
N GLU A 63 -13.51 -7.63 -4.43
CA GLU A 63 -14.96 -7.66 -4.65
C GLU A 63 -15.37 -6.80 -5.85
N VAL A 64 -14.79 -5.60 -5.99
CA VAL A 64 -15.01 -4.72 -7.16
C VAL A 64 -14.55 -5.38 -8.46
N LEU A 65 -13.40 -6.06 -8.44
CA LEU A 65 -12.86 -6.75 -9.62
C LEU A 65 -13.63 -8.03 -9.96
N ILE A 66 -14.23 -8.71 -8.98
CA ILE A 66 -15.16 -9.82 -9.21
C ILE A 66 -16.42 -9.31 -9.90
N TYR A 67 -16.94 -8.15 -9.47
CA TYR A 67 -18.09 -7.52 -10.09
C TYR A 67 -17.80 -7.07 -11.53
N ASN A 68 -16.64 -6.44 -11.77
CA ASN A 68 -16.20 -6.11 -13.12
C ASN A 68 -14.66 -6.15 -13.23
N PRO A 69 -14.09 -7.16 -13.91
CA PRO A 69 -12.63 -7.32 -14.02
C PRO A 69 -11.97 -6.29 -14.96
N LEU A 70 -12.76 -5.52 -15.72
CA LEU A 70 -12.27 -4.52 -16.68
C LEU A 70 -12.15 -3.12 -16.08
N PHE A 71 -12.55 -2.92 -14.82
CA PHE A 71 -12.44 -1.61 -14.20
C PHE A 71 -10.99 -1.14 -14.12
N THR A 72 -10.77 0.08 -14.62
CA THR A 72 -9.54 0.83 -14.44
C THR A 72 -9.41 1.29 -12.99
N ILE A 73 -8.20 1.64 -12.57
CA ILE A 73 -7.95 2.16 -11.21
C ILE A 73 -8.84 3.37 -10.91
N LYS A 74 -9.08 4.25 -11.90
CA LYS A 74 -9.96 5.42 -11.73
C LYS A 74 -11.41 5.02 -11.51
N GLU A 75 -11.89 4.00 -12.21
CA GLU A 75 -13.25 3.49 -12.05
C GLU A 75 -13.42 2.77 -10.71
N ILE A 76 -12.43 1.98 -10.29
CA ILE A 76 -12.41 1.39 -8.94
C ILE A 76 -12.44 2.49 -7.88
N GLN A 77 -11.62 3.54 -8.03
CA GLN A 77 -11.60 4.66 -7.11
C GLN A 77 -12.96 5.37 -7.04
N LYS A 78 -13.62 5.56 -8.19
CA LYS A 78 -14.96 6.15 -8.25
C LYS A 78 -16.02 5.24 -7.61
N PHE A 79 -15.94 3.93 -7.85
CA PHE A 79 -16.84 2.94 -7.27
C PHE A 79 -16.73 2.91 -5.73
N LEU A 80 -15.53 3.14 -5.21
CA LEU A 80 -15.26 3.26 -3.77
C LEU A 80 -15.44 4.68 -3.23
N ASN A 81 -16.18 5.55 -3.92
CA ASN A 81 -16.46 6.93 -3.51
C ASN A 81 -15.21 7.73 -3.07
N PHE A 82 -14.07 7.51 -3.72
CA PHE A 82 -12.78 8.15 -3.40
C PHE A 82 -12.27 7.92 -1.97
N GLU A 83 -12.77 6.91 -1.26
CA GLU A 83 -12.32 6.52 0.07
C GLU A 83 -10.81 6.19 0.09
N TYR A 84 -10.29 5.67 -1.02
CA TYR A 84 -8.90 5.28 -1.18
C TYR A 84 -8.20 6.09 -2.27
N SER A 85 -6.93 6.43 -2.03
CA SER A 85 -6.12 7.15 -3.01
C SER A 85 -5.76 6.27 -4.21
N TYR A 86 -5.58 6.90 -5.37
CA TYR A 86 -5.20 6.23 -6.61
C TYR A 86 -3.92 5.39 -6.45
N ASP A 87 -2.91 5.95 -5.80
CA ASP A 87 -1.62 5.26 -5.57
C ASP A 87 -1.75 4.07 -4.63
N LEU A 88 -2.64 4.15 -3.64
CA LEU A 88 -2.93 3.03 -2.74
C LEU A 88 -3.56 1.86 -3.51
N ILE A 89 -4.60 2.14 -4.29
CA ILE A 89 -5.28 1.13 -5.13
C ILE A 89 -4.29 0.53 -6.12
N ARG A 90 -3.49 1.37 -6.79
CA ARG A 90 -2.45 0.94 -7.73
C ARG A 90 -1.43 0.01 -7.08
N ASN A 91 -0.96 0.36 -5.87
CA ASN A 91 0.00 -0.46 -5.14
C ASN A 91 -0.61 -1.81 -4.72
N VAL A 92 -1.87 -1.82 -4.28
CA VAL A 92 -2.56 -3.07 -3.93
C VAL A 92 -2.74 -3.96 -5.17
N MET A 93 -3.22 -3.41 -6.28
CA MET A 93 -3.37 -4.17 -7.52
C MET A 93 -2.03 -4.74 -8.03
N LYS A 94 -0.96 -3.94 -7.98
CA LYS A 94 0.35 -4.35 -8.49
C LYS A 94 1.05 -5.36 -7.59
N ASN A 95 1.07 -5.10 -6.28
CA ASN A 95 1.95 -5.83 -5.36
C ASN A 95 1.24 -6.95 -4.59
N GLU A 96 -0.08 -6.82 -4.36
CA GLU A 96 -0.85 -7.80 -3.57
C GLU A 96 -1.70 -8.71 -4.46
N LEU A 97 -2.21 -8.19 -5.59
CA LEU A 97 -3.00 -8.96 -6.56
C LEU A 97 -2.17 -9.43 -7.76
N ASN A 98 -0.88 -9.08 -7.83
CA ASN A 98 0.02 -9.39 -8.94
C ASN A 98 -0.53 -9.01 -10.34
N MET A 99 -1.40 -8.00 -10.42
CA MET A 99 -1.94 -7.53 -11.69
C MET A 99 -0.94 -6.57 -12.33
N THR A 100 -0.28 -7.02 -13.39
CA THR A 100 0.62 -6.18 -14.17
C THR A 100 -0.12 -5.49 -15.31
N PHE A 101 -0.02 -4.16 -15.37
CA PHE A 101 -0.56 -3.30 -16.44
C PHE A 101 0.01 -3.57 -17.84
N LYS A 102 0.72 -4.69 -18.06
CA LYS A 102 1.13 -5.17 -19.39
C LYS A 102 -0.04 -5.68 -20.23
N LYS A 103 -1.28 -5.71 -19.70
CA LYS A 103 -2.53 -5.76 -20.50
C LYS A 103 -3.18 -4.40 -20.77
N THR A 104 -2.54 -3.28 -20.39
CA THR A 104 -3.08 -1.92 -20.59
C THR A 104 -2.02 -0.97 -21.14
N LYS A 105 -1.02 -1.50 -21.85
CA LYS A 105 -0.09 -0.69 -22.63
C LYS A 105 -0.06 -1.27 -24.04
N TRP A 106 -0.88 -0.63 -24.87
CA TRP A 106 -0.91 -0.59 -26.34
C TRP A 106 -1.88 -1.53 -27.06
N GLN A 107 -2.80 -0.86 -27.78
CA GLN A 107 -3.55 -1.29 -28.96
C GLN A 107 -4.60 -2.39 -28.77
N GLN A 108 -5.86 -1.99 -28.60
CA GLN A 108 -6.96 -2.39 -29.49
C GLN A 108 -8.29 -1.80 -28.97
N TYR A 109 -8.72 -0.68 -29.56
CA TYR A 109 -10.07 -0.74 -30.14
C TYR A 109 -10.05 -1.88 -31.17
N THR A 110 -11.19 -2.57 -31.28
CA THR A 110 -11.50 -3.69 -32.18
C THR A 110 -10.77 -5.02 -31.91
N ASN A 111 -11.37 -5.88 -31.09
CA ASN A 111 -11.95 -7.12 -31.62
C ASN A 111 -12.88 -7.80 -30.61
N LEU A 112 -14.18 -7.57 -30.79
CA LEU A 112 -15.27 -8.32 -30.15
C LEU A 112 -15.18 -9.85 -30.40
N GLU A 113 -14.34 -10.31 -31.33
CA GLU A 113 -14.21 -11.72 -31.69
C GLU A 113 -13.30 -12.55 -30.77
N LYS A 114 -12.37 -11.95 -30.02
CA LYS A 114 -11.50 -12.71 -29.08
C LYS A 114 -12.19 -13.08 -27.75
N LEU A 115 -13.44 -12.64 -27.54
CA LEU A 115 -14.23 -12.99 -26.36
C LEU A 115 -14.80 -14.42 -26.41
N LYS A 116 -14.84 -15.08 -27.56
CA LYS A 116 -15.39 -16.44 -27.68
C LYS A 116 -14.49 -17.54 -27.11
N ASP A 117 -13.18 -17.31 -27.02
CA ASP A 117 -12.24 -18.34 -26.57
C ASP A 117 -12.04 -18.40 -25.04
N LEU A 118 -12.55 -17.42 -24.29
CA LEU A 118 -12.39 -17.34 -22.83
C LEU A 118 -13.65 -17.72 -22.03
N GLN A 119 -14.73 -18.13 -22.69
CA GLN A 119 -15.95 -18.63 -22.01
C GLN A 119 -15.95 -20.14 -21.73
N ASN A 120 -14.87 -20.86 -22.03
CA ASN A 120 -14.78 -22.32 -21.84
C ASN A 120 -13.65 -22.76 -20.90
N PHE A 121 -13.51 -22.13 -19.72
CA PHE A 121 -12.73 -22.69 -18.60
C PHE A 121 -13.40 -22.39 -17.27
#